data_AF-A0A6P1ZET6-F1
#
_entry.id   AF-A0A6P1ZET6-F1
#
_cell.length_a   1.000
_cell.length_b   1.000
_cell.length_c   1.000
_cell.angle_alpha   90.00
_cell.angle_beta   90.00
_cell.angle_gamma   90.00
#
_symmetry.space_group_name_H-M   'P 1'
#
loop_
_entity.id
_entity.type
_entity.pdbx_description
1 polymer ?
#
loop_
_entity_poly.entity_id
_entity_poly.type
_entity_poly.pdbx_seq_one_letter_code
_entity_poly.pdbx_strand_id
1 'polypeptide(L)'
;MTTQEAAAKILEEIGTPLSSKEIAKIALERRMKSSSARDPILSLSQTIEKNIREGLYNRPELEFVRTSKGRLIGLPSWNFSRDFVHDKKTQELSELTALVPTELLNKIKLADQAKLANTFDETVSFILTKGLSIITHEIKAELMKQLDSIDSLPT
;
A
#
# COMPACT_ATOMS: atom_id res chain seq x y z
N MET A 1 -11.80 31.23 2.20
CA MET A 1 -11.15 29.92 2.03
C MET A 1 -12.19 28.81 2.09
N THR A 2 -12.24 27.96 1.07
CA THR A 2 -13.08 26.76 1.03
C THR A 2 -12.52 25.69 1.97
N THR A 3 -13.30 24.64 2.21
CA THR A 3 -12.85 23.51 3.04
C THR A 3 -11.65 22.80 2.37
N GLN A 4 -11.63 22.72 1.04
CA GLN A 4 -10.57 22.07 0.26
C GLN A 4 -9.30 22.91 0.16
N GLU A 5 -9.43 24.23 0.00
CA GLU A 5 -8.29 25.14 0.08
C GLU A 5 -7.60 25.07 1.44
N ALA A 6 -8.37 25.00 2.53
CA ALA A 6 -7.81 24.85 3.87
C ALA A 6 -7.08 23.51 4.03
N ALA A 7 -7.68 22.42 3.55
CA ALA A 7 -7.10 21.09 3.60
C ALA A 7 -5.82 20.98 2.76
N ALA A 8 -5.81 21.52 1.54
CA ALA A 8 -4.63 21.55 0.68
C ALA A 8 -3.47 22.30 1.33
N LYS A 9 -3.74 23.50 1.86
CA LYS A 9 -2.71 24.30 2.54
C LYS A 9 -2.13 23.60 3.78
N ILE A 10 -2.97 22.93 4.57
CA ILE A 10 -2.50 22.14 5.72
C ILE A 10 -1.57 21.01 5.26
N LEU A 11 -1.93 20.31 4.19
CA LEU A 11 -1.11 19.22 3.64
C LEU A 11 0.21 19.76 3.07
N GLU A 12 0.19 20.87 2.32
CA GLU A 12 1.39 21.53 1.82
C GLU A 12 2.37 21.91 2.94
N GLU A 13 1.86 22.45 4.05
CA GLU A 13 2.68 22.85 5.19
C GLU A 13 3.24 21.66 5.99
N ILE A 14 2.47 20.57 6.12
CA ILE A 14 2.85 19.41 6.94
C ILE A 14 3.71 18.43 6.13
N GLY A 15 3.56 18.38 4.81
CA GLY A 15 4.37 17.53 3.93
C GLY A 15 4.07 16.03 4.03
N THR A 16 3.03 15.61 4.76
CA THR A 16 2.65 14.20 4.89
C THR A 16 1.13 14.01 4.82
N PRO A 17 0.65 12.83 4.34
CA PRO A 17 -0.78 12.52 4.32
C PRO A 17 -1.39 12.46 5.72
N LEU A 18 -2.61 12.97 5.85
CA LEU A 18 -3.34 13.03 7.11
C LEU A 18 -4.76 12.48 6.97
N SER A 19 -5.37 12.08 8.08
CA SER A 19 -6.77 11.72 8.09
C SER A 19 -7.67 12.96 7.94
N SER A 20 -8.88 12.77 7.42
CA SER A 20 -9.89 13.83 7.31
C SER A 20 -10.21 14.49 8.65
N LYS A 21 -10.16 13.73 9.75
CA LYS A 21 -10.37 14.22 11.12
C LYS A 21 -9.22 15.10 11.60
N GLU A 22 -7.97 14.71 11.33
CA GLU A 22 -6.80 15.51 11.69
C GLU A 22 -6.78 16.83 10.92
N ILE A 23 -7.05 16.79 9.62
CA ILE A 23 -7.17 17.99 8.79
C ILE A 23 -8.28 18.91 9.33
N ALA A 24 -9.45 18.34 9.66
CA ALA A 24 -10.57 19.11 10.22
C ALA A 24 -10.21 19.75 11.57
N LYS A 25 -9.53 19.02 12.45
CA LYS A 25 -9.06 19.52 13.74
C LYS A 25 -8.09 20.69 13.56
N ILE A 26 -7.07 20.52 12.71
CA ILE A 26 -6.07 21.56 12.43
C ILE A 26 -6.72 22.80 11.80
N ALA A 27 -7.67 22.61 10.88
CA ALA A 27 -8.37 23.71 10.23
C ALA A 27 -9.20 24.56 11.22
N LEU A 28 -9.78 23.94 12.24
CA LEU A 28 -10.52 24.63 13.29
C LEU A 28 -9.56 25.31 14.30
N GLU A 29 -8.52 24.60 14.75
CA GLU A 29 -7.51 25.12 15.69
C GLU A 29 -6.80 26.35 15.13
N ARG A 30 -6.46 26.33 13.84
CA ARG A 30 -5.80 27.45 13.14
C ARG A 30 -6.77 28.50 12.61
N ARG A 31 -8.07 28.39 12.92
CA ARG A 31 -9.15 29.30 12.46
C ARG A 31 -9.19 29.47 10.94
N MET A 32 -8.76 28.45 10.20
CA MET A 32 -8.82 28.37 8.74
C MET A 32 -10.25 28.17 8.26
N LYS A 33 -11.06 27.46 9.07
CA LYS A 33 -12.52 27.33 8.91
C LYS A 33 -13.20 27.50 10.25
N SER A 34 -14.46 27.91 10.19
CA SER A 34 -15.41 27.85 11.30
C SER A 34 -16.59 26.96 10.90
N SER A 35 -17.19 26.30 11.88
CA SER A 35 -18.41 25.53 11.70
C SER A 35 -19.31 25.76 12.90
N SER A 36 -20.59 25.98 12.64
CA SER A 36 -21.65 26.09 13.65
C SER A 36 -22.35 24.76 13.92
N ALA A 37 -21.86 23.66 13.32
CA ALA A 37 -22.43 22.33 13.54
C ALA A 37 -22.25 21.87 14.99
N ARG A 38 -23.11 20.94 15.44
CA ARG A 38 -23.01 20.32 16.77
C ARG A 38 -21.68 19.59 16.97
N ASP A 39 -21.15 18.98 15.92
CA ASP A 39 -19.78 18.43 15.87
C ASP A 39 -19.04 19.05 14.67
N PRO A 40 -18.30 20.15 14.90
CA PRO A 40 -17.53 20.84 13.87
C PRO A 40 -16.50 19.94 13.16
N ILE A 41 -15.83 19.05 13.89
CA ILE A 41 -14.76 18.20 13.36
C ILE A 41 -15.37 17.13 12.44
N LEU A 42 -16.44 16.48 12.90
CA LEU A 42 -17.12 15.45 12.10
C LEU A 42 -17.74 16.06 10.83
N SER A 43 -18.42 17.20 10.97
CA SER A 43 -19.04 17.88 9.83
C SER A 43 -18.01 18.27 8.76
N LEU A 44 -16.87 18.84 9.19
CA LEU A 44 -15.83 19.28 8.28
C LEU A 44 -15.10 18.09 7.64
N SER A 45 -14.78 17.05 8.42
CA SER A 45 -14.13 15.84 7.89
C SER A 45 -14.99 15.11 6.86
N GLN A 46 -16.31 14.98 7.10
CA GLN A 46 -17.25 14.41 6.12
C GLN A 46 -17.34 15.26 4.85
N THR A 47 -17.32 16.58 4.98
CA THR A 47 -17.33 17.50 3.83
C THR A 47 -16.08 17.32 2.97
N ILE A 48 -14.91 17.18 3.60
CA ILE A 48 -13.65 16.90 2.90
C ILE A 48 -13.78 15.60 2.10
N GLU A 49 -14.16 14.51 2.76
CA GLU A 49 -14.25 13.20 2.12
C GLU A 49 -15.31 13.13 1.02
N LYS A 50 -16.46 13.78 1.22
CA LYS A 50 -17.53 13.84 0.23
C LYS A 50 -17.03 14.51 -1.05
N ASN A 51 -16.38 15.67 -0.92
CA ASN A 51 -15.89 16.42 -2.07
C ASN A 51 -14.81 15.65 -2.84
N ILE A 52 -13.92 14.94 -2.15
CA ILE A 52 -12.94 14.04 -2.80
C ILE A 52 -13.65 12.91 -3.55
N ARG A 53 -14.62 12.24 -2.91
CA ARG A 53 -15.33 11.08 -3.48
C ARG A 53 -16.18 11.43 -4.69
N GLU A 54 -16.89 12.55 -4.62
CA GLU A 54 -17.80 13.00 -5.67
C GLU A 54 -17.08 13.82 -6.75
N GLY A 55 -15.84 14.25 -6.51
CA GLY A 55 -15.11 15.19 -7.37
C GLY A 55 -15.73 16.59 -7.40
N LEU A 56 -16.86 16.80 -6.73
CA LEU A 56 -17.57 18.08 -6.63
C LEU A 56 -16.92 18.94 -5.56
N TYR A 57 -16.57 20.18 -5.92
CA TYR A 57 -15.88 21.13 -5.04
C TYR A 57 -14.50 20.64 -4.53
N ASN A 58 -13.89 19.66 -5.19
CA ASN A 58 -12.52 19.20 -4.92
C ASN A 58 -11.47 20.14 -5.56
N ARG A 59 -11.46 21.41 -5.11
CA ARG A 59 -10.54 22.44 -5.61
C ARG A 59 -9.91 23.19 -4.43
N PRO A 60 -8.57 23.10 -4.23
CA PRO A 60 -7.59 22.28 -4.95
C PRO A 60 -7.90 20.78 -4.88
N GLU A 61 -7.39 20.03 -5.86
CA GLU A 61 -7.61 18.58 -5.95
C GLU A 61 -6.87 17.87 -4.80
N LEU A 62 -7.62 17.08 -4.03
CA LEU A 62 -7.12 16.18 -3.02
C LEU A 62 -7.49 14.75 -3.39
N GLU A 63 -6.67 13.79 -2.99
CA GLU A 63 -6.92 12.38 -3.26
C GLU A 63 -6.82 11.52 -2.01
N PHE A 64 -7.49 10.37 -2.04
CA PHE A 64 -7.34 9.36 -1.01
C PHE A 64 -6.06 8.56 -1.23
N VAL A 65 -5.23 8.49 -0.19
CA VAL A 65 -4.00 7.71 -0.19
C VAL A 65 -4.17 6.53 0.77
N ARG A 66 -3.83 5.32 0.31
CA ARG A 66 -3.80 4.15 1.20
C ARG A 66 -2.42 4.05 1.84
N THR A 67 -2.41 3.88 3.15
CA THR A 67 -1.20 3.66 3.95
C THR A 67 -1.40 2.46 4.87
N SER A 68 -0.33 1.99 5.51
CA SER A 68 -0.41 0.96 6.55
C SER A 68 -1.31 1.33 7.73
N LYS A 69 -1.59 2.63 7.93
CA LYS A 69 -2.50 3.16 8.95
C LYS A 69 -3.95 3.32 8.46
N GLY A 70 -4.23 2.94 7.21
CA GLY A 70 -5.52 3.06 6.56
C GLY A 70 -5.57 4.18 5.51
N ARG A 71 -6.78 4.64 5.21
CA ARG A 71 -7.04 5.66 4.19
C ARG A 71 -6.80 7.06 4.75
N LEU A 72 -5.83 7.76 4.17
CA LEU A 72 -5.49 9.16 4.45
C LEU A 72 -5.81 10.03 3.23
N ILE A 73 -5.54 11.32 3.33
CA ILE A 73 -5.73 12.32 2.27
C ILE A 73 -4.38 12.96 1.97
N GLY A 74 -4.08 13.12 0.69
CA GLY A 74 -2.83 13.70 0.20
C GLY A 74 -3.04 14.62 -1.00
N LEU A 75 -1.94 15.25 -1.42
CA LEU A 75 -1.88 16.06 -2.64
C LEU A 75 -1.53 15.18 -3.84
N PRO A 76 -2.17 15.34 -5.01
CA PRO A 76 -1.83 14.61 -6.23
C PRO A 76 -0.36 14.80 -6.65
N SER A 77 0.23 15.95 -6.36
CA SER A 77 1.63 16.28 -6.65
C SER A 77 2.64 15.43 -5.88
N TRP A 78 2.22 14.76 -4.82
CA TRP A 78 3.08 13.86 -4.05
C TRP A 78 3.30 12.51 -4.76
N ASN A 79 2.73 12.32 -5.96
CA ASN A 79 2.85 11.10 -6.76
C ASN A 79 2.65 9.86 -5.89
N PHE A 80 1.56 9.84 -5.12
CA PHE A 80 1.06 8.56 -4.63
C PHE A 80 0.59 7.85 -5.88
N SER A 81 1.42 6.94 -6.39
CA SER A 81 1.05 6.10 -7.52
C SER A 81 -0.39 5.65 -7.30
N ARG A 82 -1.30 5.99 -8.21
CA ARG A 82 -2.73 5.62 -8.16
C ARG A 82 -2.93 4.09 -8.27
N ASP A 83 -1.88 3.33 -8.02
CA ASP A 83 -1.74 1.89 -8.12
C ASP A 83 -1.96 1.18 -6.77
N PHE A 84 -2.25 1.90 -5.69
CA PHE A 84 -2.61 1.27 -4.40
C PHE A 84 -4.03 0.64 -4.36
N VAL A 85 -4.64 0.40 -5.53
CA VAL A 85 -5.75 -0.57 -5.68
C VAL A 85 -5.22 -2.01 -5.81
N HIS A 86 -3.93 -2.23 -6.01
CA HIS A 86 -3.29 -3.54 -5.88
C HIS A 86 -1.98 -3.48 -5.10
N ASP A 87 -2.07 -3.22 -3.80
CA ASP A 87 -0.93 -3.40 -2.91
C ASP A 87 -0.78 -4.89 -2.51
N LYS A 88 -0.40 -5.69 -3.51
CA LYS A 88 0.69 -6.63 -3.29
C LYS A 88 1.91 -5.76 -3.04
N LYS A 89 2.50 -5.89 -1.85
CA LYS A 89 3.86 -5.43 -1.49
C LYS A 89 4.64 -4.92 -2.70
N THR A 90 5.02 -3.64 -2.71
CA THR A 90 6.22 -3.20 -3.44
C THR A 90 7.39 -4.00 -2.89
N GLN A 91 7.62 -5.17 -3.46
CA GLN A 91 8.81 -5.97 -3.25
C GLN A 91 9.94 -5.19 -3.91
N GLU A 92 10.97 -4.84 -3.14
CA GLU A 92 12.27 -4.59 -3.72
C GLU A 92 12.59 -5.80 -4.60
N LEU A 93 12.54 -5.61 -5.92
CA LEU A 93 12.79 -6.67 -6.87
C LEU A 93 14.30 -6.91 -6.90
N SER A 94 14.71 -7.99 -6.23
CA SER A 94 16.07 -8.51 -6.32
C SER A 94 16.16 -9.48 -7.50
N GLU A 95 17.21 -9.36 -8.30
CA GLU A 95 17.45 -10.30 -9.40
C GLU A 95 17.82 -11.68 -8.85
N LEU A 96 17.09 -12.71 -9.30
CA LEU A 96 17.38 -14.11 -9.02
C LEU A 96 17.86 -14.80 -10.30
N THR A 97 19.13 -15.20 -10.34
CA THR A 97 19.68 -16.02 -11.43
C THR A 97 19.87 -17.44 -10.95
N ALA A 98 19.23 -18.42 -11.62
CA ALA A 98 19.37 -19.83 -11.32
C ALA A 98 19.44 -20.66 -12.60
N LEU A 99 20.30 -21.69 -12.62
CA LEU A 99 20.31 -22.68 -13.67
C LEU A 99 19.19 -23.70 -13.41
N VAL A 100 18.26 -23.83 -14.34
CA VAL A 100 17.13 -24.75 -14.24
C VAL A 100 17.19 -25.83 -15.31
N PRO A 101 16.72 -27.06 -15.01
CA PRO A 101 16.58 -28.09 -16.04
C PRO A 101 15.68 -27.63 -17.18
N THR A 102 16.03 -28.01 -18.41
CA THR A 102 15.27 -27.63 -19.63
C THR A 102 13.81 -28.08 -19.56
N GLU A 103 13.53 -29.22 -18.95
CA GLU A 103 12.17 -29.72 -18.74
C GLU A 103 11.33 -28.78 -17.87
N LEU A 104 11.92 -28.22 -16.80
CA LEU A 104 11.24 -27.27 -15.92
C LEU A 104 10.98 -25.94 -16.65
N LEU A 105 11.97 -25.46 -17.41
CA LEU A 105 11.82 -24.24 -18.22
C LEU A 105 10.68 -24.38 -19.24
N ASN A 106 10.55 -25.54 -19.88
CA ASN A 106 9.46 -25.80 -20.83
C ASN A 106 8.09 -25.79 -20.14
N LYS A 107 7.97 -26.35 -18.94
CA LYS A 107 6.72 -26.29 -18.15
C LYS A 107 6.34 -24.86 -17.77
N ILE A 108 7.32 -24.02 -17.42
CA ILE A 108 7.09 -22.59 -17.13
C ILE A 108 6.63 -21.85 -18.39
N LYS A 109 7.23 -22.11 -19.56
CA LYS A 109 6.80 -21.51 -20.82
C LYS A 109 5.37 -21.89 -21.21
N LEU A 110 4.97 -23.13 -20.97
CA LEU A 110 3.58 -23.56 -21.19
C LEU A 110 2.61 -22.83 -20.26
N ALA A 111 3.00 -22.64 -18.99
CA ALA A 111 2.22 -21.88 -18.02
C ALA A 111 2.06 -20.40 -18.40
N ASP A 112 3.10 -19.80 -18.98
CA ASP A 112 3.06 -18.43 -19.51
C ASP A 112 2.14 -18.31 -20.73
N GLN A 113 2.23 -19.26 -21.67
CA GLN A 113 1.33 -19.34 -22.83
C GLN A 113 -0.14 -19.53 -22.42
N ALA A 114 -0.40 -20.21 -21.31
CA ALA A 114 -1.73 -20.36 -20.73
C ALA A 114 -2.26 -19.07 -20.07
N LYS A 115 -1.49 -17.98 -20.07
CA LYS A 115 -1.83 -16.66 -19.48
C LYS A 115 -2.25 -16.76 -18.01
N LEU A 116 -1.53 -17.56 -17.24
CA LEU A 116 -1.74 -17.65 -15.79
C LEU A 116 -1.38 -16.34 -15.06
N ALA A 117 -0.53 -15.51 -15.67
CA ALA A 117 -0.26 -14.14 -15.25
C ALA A 117 -0.04 -13.22 -16.47
N ASN A 118 0.20 -11.93 -16.23
CA ASN A 118 0.29 -10.94 -17.31
C ASN A 118 1.68 -10.92 -17.97
N THR A 119 2.71 -11.42 -17.29
CA THR A 119 4.08 -11.49 -17.79
C THR A 119 4.73 -12.83 -17.43
N PHE A 120 5.83 -13.15 -18.12
CA PHE A 120 6.64 -14.32 -17.82
C PHE A 120 7.18 -14.28 -16.38
N ASP A 121 7.67 -13.12 -15.93
CA ASP A 121 8.20 -12.93 -14.58
C ASP A 121 7.13 -13.09 -13.51
N GLU A 122 5.92 -12.59 -13.76
CA GLU A 122 4.78 -12.82 -12.86
C GLU A 122 4.39 -14.29 -12.83
N THR A 123 4.45 -14.98 -13.97
CA THR A 123 4.16 -16.42 -14.07
C THR A 123 5.19 -17.23 -13.26
N VAL A 124 6.47 -16.93 -13.42
CA VAL A 124 7.57 -17.52 -12.63
C VAL A 124 7.34 -17.25 -11.14
N SER A 125 7.09 -16.00 -10.76
CA SER A 125 6.85 -15.61 -9.37
C SER A 125 5.64 -16.32 -8.78
N PHE A 126 4.56 -16.49 -9.56
CA PHE A 126 3.37 -17.20 -9.15
C PHE A 126 3.65 -18.68 -8.88
N ILE A 127 4.34 -19.36 -9.80
CA ILE A 127 4.71 -20.77 -9.66
C ILE A 127 5.64 -20.96 -8.44
N LEU A 128 6.66 -20.12 -8.30
CA LEU A 128 7.57 -20.16 -7.15
C LEU A 128 6.84 -19.96 -5.83
N THR A 129 5.93 -18.98 -5.76
CA THR A 129 5.13 -18.72 -4.55
C THR A 129 4.26 -19.92 -4.19
N LYS A 130 3.61 -20.54 -5.18
CA LYS A 130 2.80 -21.75 -4.98
C LYS A 130 3.65 -22.93 -4.51
N GLY A 131 4.81 -23.15 -5.12
CA GLY A 131 5.76 -24.19 -4.72
C GLY A 131 6.26 -24.00 -3.29
N LEU A 132 6.74 -22.79 -2.96
CA LEU A 132 7.21 -22.43 -1.63
C LEU A 132 6.13 -22.62 -0.57
N SER A 133 4.88 -22.24 -0.86
CA SER A 133 3.76 -22.42 0.07
C SER A 133 3.52 -23.89 0.45
N ILE A 134 3.83 -24.84 -0.43
CA ILE A 134 3.67 -26.28 -0.15
C ILE A 134 4.79 -26.76 0.77
N ILE A 135 6.03 -26.34 0.50
CA ILE A 135 7.22 -26.82 1.22
C ILE A 135 7.57 -25.99 2.47
N THR A 136 6.85 -24.90 2.75
CA THR A 136 7.16 -23.98 3.87
C THR A 136 7.25 -24.70 5.22
N HIS A 137 6.35 -25.67 5.46
CA HIS A 137 6.33 -26.41 6.72
C HIS A 137 7.54 -27.32 6.90
N GLU A 138 7.99 -27.98 5.83
CA GLU A 138 9.17 -28.84 5.82
C GLU A 138 10.45 -28.03 5.99
N ILE A 139 10.57 -26.90 5.29
CA ILE A 139 11.70 -25.97 5.44
C ILE A 139 11.83 -25.51 6.88
N LYS A 140 10.72 -25.10 7.52
CA LYS A 140 10.73 -24.64 8.90
C LYS A 140 11.15 -25.75 9.87
N ALA A 141 10.61 -26.96 9.69
CA ALA A 141 10.92 -28.10 10.55
C ALA A 141 12.39 -28.50 10.49
N GLU A 142 12.97 -28.55 9.28
CA GLU A 142 14.38 -28.91 9.11
C GLU A 142 15.32 -27.81 9.62
N LEU A 143 15.00 -26.53 9.39
CA LEU A 143 15.77 -25.42 9.95
C LEU A 143 15.75 -25.38 11.48
N MET A 144 14.61 -25.66 12.11
CA MET A 144 14.52 -25.75 13.57
C MET A 144 15.37 -26.90 14.11
N LYS A 145 15.34 -28.06 13.46
CA LYS A 145 16.18 -29.20 13.83
C LYS A 145 17.68 -28.89 13.73
N GLN A 146 18.09 -28.11 12.72
CA GLN A 146 19.47 -27.65 12.59
C GLN A 146 19.86 -26.65 13.69
N LEU A 147 18.98 -25.71 14.04
CA LEU A 147 19.17 -24.77 15.15
C LEU A 147 19.34 -25.50 16.49
N ASP A 148 18.44 -26.44 16.79
CA ASP A 148 18.49 -27.25 18.02
C ASP A 148 19.79 -28.08 18.09
N SER A 149 20.30 -28.55 16.95
CA SER A 149 21.57 -29.27 16.89
C SER A 149 22.79 -28.37 17.17
N ILE A 150 22.73 -27.09 16.82
CA ILE A 150 23.79 -26.11 17.08
C ILE A 150 23.81 -25.70 18.55
N ASP A 151 22.64 -25.50 19.17
CA ASP A 151 22.51 -25.18 20.60
C ASP A 151 22.87 -26.36 21.52
N SER A 152 22.92 -27.59 20.98
CA SER A 152 23.28 -28.80 21.72
C SER A 152 24.78 -29.17 21.71
N LEU A 153 25.65 -28.35 21.10
CA LEU A 153 27.09 -28.56 21.15
C LEU A 153 27.66 -28.07 22.49
N PRO A 154 28.28 -28.93 23.32
CA PRO A 154 28.93 -28.49 24.54
C PRO A 154 30.20 -27.69 24.18
N THR A 155 30.28 -26.46 24.68
CA THR A 155 31.53 -25.69 24.80
C THR A 155 32.56 -26.43 25.65
#